data_AF-A0A536I0N6-F1
#
_entry.id   AF-A0A536I0N6-F1
#
_cell.length_a   1.000
_cell.length_b   1.000
_cell.length_c   1.000
_cell.angle_alpha   90.00
_cell.angle_beta   90.00
_cell.angle_gamma   90.00
#
_symmetry.space_group_name_H-M   'P 1'
#
loop_
_entity.id
_entity.type
_entity.pdbx_description
1 polymer ?
#
loop_
_entity_poly.entity_id
_entity_poly.type
_entity_poly.pdbx_seq_one_letter_code
_entity_poly.pdbx_strand_id
1 'polypeptide(L)'
;MLFAFVYSLLHLLLDVADVRLRLRDPEAELLLLRHQLRVVCRQVKRPRLDMADRTIMAALSHRVSRAAWVGMLVQPETVLGWHRHLVRRKWTAFGRRRGPGRPRLDPELQSLILEMAKDNPNWGCVRIRGELLKLGHVVSATAIRKLLRRNRIGPAPLRSRLSWKTFLRAQASAIVVTDFLSVDTVFLKRLYVILYMELATRRVIWFAVTDRPDAFWVSQQARNLCWELSEVGVDARFLVHDHDAKYGGGSDLVFRAEGIEVIGTPIAAPRPMPTSSGRLVRPGASAWTGS
;
A
#
# COMPACT_ATOMS: atom_id res chain seq x y z
N MET A 1 -9.76 -17.85 11.42
CA MET A 1 -10.44 -16.54 11.48
C MET A 1 -10.75 -16.13 12.93
N LEU A 2 -11.15 -17.06 13.80
CA LEU A 2 -11.41 -16.83 15.23
C LEU A 2 -10.29 -16.04 15.95
N PHE A 3 -9.01 -16.41 15.80
CA PHE A 3 -7.92 -15.70 16.49
C PHE A 3 -7.69 -14.25 16.05
N ALA A 4 -7.81 -13.96 14.75
CA ALA A 4 -7.70 -12.58 14.27
C ALA A 4 -8.91 -11.74 14.71
N PHE A 5 -10.07 -12.38 14.83
CA PHE A 5 -11.29 -11.79 15.37
C PHE A 5 -11.15 -11.51 16.88
N VAL A 6 -10.74 -12.49 17.68
CA VAL A 6 -10.48 -12.34 19.13
C VAL A 6 -9.41 -11.27 19.39
N TYR A 7 -8.33 -11.28 18.62
CA TYR A 7 -7.29 -10.23 18.72
C TYR A 7 -7.84 -8.85 18.37
N SER A 8 -8.64 -8.72 17.31
CA SER A 8 -9.24 -7.44 16.92
C SER A 8 -10.31 -6.98 17.90
N LEU A 9 -11.09 -7.90 18.46
CA LEU A 9 -12.11 -7.63 19.48
C LEU A 9 -11.44 -7.18 20.79
N LEU A 10 -10.37 -7.86 21.21
CA LEU A 10 -9.62 -7.49 22.40
C LEU A 10 -8.98 -6.11 22.25
N HIS A 11 -8.41 -5.79 21.09
CA HIS A 11 -7.89 -4.45 20.81
C HIS A 11 -9.00 -3.39 20.80
N LEU A 12 -10.15 -3.68 20.17
CA LEU A 12 -11.30 -2.78 20.15
C LEU A 12 -11.84 -2.50 21.55
N LEU A 13 -11.97 -3.53 22.39
CA LEU A 13 -12.43 -3.39 23.77
C LEU A 13 -11.44 -2.56 24.59
N LEU A 14 -10.15 -2.78 24.40
CA LEU A 14 -9.11 -1.96 25.02
C LEU A 14 -9.21 -0.51 24.53
N ASP A 15 -9.38 -0.24 23.23
CA ASP A 15 -9.47 1.12 22.66
C ASP A 15 -10.72 1.86 23.16
N VAL A 16 -11.85 1.16 23.24
CA VAL A 16 -13.09 1.72 23.80
C VAL A 16 -12.95 2.00 25.29
N ALA A 17 -12.28 1.11 26.04
CA ALA A 17 -12.00 1.33 27.45
C ALA A 17 -11.07 2.53 27.66
N ASP A 18 -10.07 2.73 26.80
CA ASP A 18 -9.16 3.87 26.87
C ASP A 18 -9.86 5.21 26.65
N VAL A 19 -10.69 5.29 25.60
CA VAL A 19 -11.48 6.49 25.28
C VAL A 19 -12.53 6.79 26.35
N ARG A 20 -13.15 5.76 26.96
CA ARG A 20 -14.22 5.93 27.96
C ARG A 20 -13.70 6.11 29.39
N LEU A 21 -12.60 5.48 29.75
CA LEU A 21 -12.10 5.44 31.13
C LEU A 21 -10.81 6.25 31.34
N ARG A 22 -10.17 6.76 30.27
CA ARG A 22 -8.83 7.41 30.33
C ARG A 22 -7.84 6.59 31.15
N LEU A 23 -7.76 5.29 30.87
CA LEU A 23 -6.87 4.37 31.57
C LEU A 23 -5.44 4.89 31.45
N ARG A 24 -4.81 5.24 32.59
CA ARG A 24 -3.40 5.65 32.60
C ARG A 24 -2.50 4.42 32.36
N ASP A 25 -1.38 4.62 31.66
CA ASP A 25 -0.30 3.62 31.45
C ASP A 25 -0.03 2.65 32.63
N PRO A 26 0.00 3.09 33.91
CA PRO A 26 0.13 2.21 35.08
C PRO A 26 -0.91 1.08 35.21
N GLU A 27 -2.13 1.25 34.71
CA GLU A 27 -3.16 0.21 34.81
C GLU A 27 -2.95 -0.92 33.80
N ALA A 28 -2.48 -0.58 32.59
CA ALA A 28 -2.08 -1.57 31.60
C ALA A 28 -0.86 -2.35 32.07
N GLU A 29 0.08 -1.68 32.73
CA GLU A 29 1.24 -2.30 33.38
C GLU A 29 0.80 -3.27 34.48
N LEU A 30 -0.12 -2.86 35.37
CA LEU A 30 -0.68 -3.72 36.41
C LEU A 30 -1.36 -4.97 35.83
N LEU A 31 -2.15 -4.82 34.76
CA LEU A 31 -2.81 -5.93 34.09
C LEU A 31 -1.81 -6.89 33.44
N LEU A 32 -0.76 -6.36 32.81
CA LEU A 32 0.30 -7.15 32.21
C LEU A 32 1.06 -7.95 33.27
N LEU A 33 1.43 -7.32 34.39
CA LEU A 33 2.13 -7.95 35.50
C LEU A 33 1.25 -9.01 36.19
N ARG A 34 -0.04 -8.72 36.41
CA ARG A 34 -0.99 -9.72 36.94
C ARG A 34 -1.15 -10.91 36.01
N HIS A 35 -1.17 -10.68 34.70
CA HIS A 35 -1.23 -11.76 33.72
C HIS A 35 0.07 -12.59 33.75
N GLN A 36 1.24 -11.96 33.81
CA GLN A 36 2.52 -12.64 33.96
C GLN A 36 2.59 -13.47 35.25
N LEU A 37 2.16 -12.91 36.38
CA LEU A 37 2.06 -13.64 37.65
C LEU A 37 1.14 -14.86 37.51
N ARG A 38 -0.01 -14.72 36.84
CA ARG A 38 -0.92 -15.84 36.61
C ARG A 38 -0.28 -16.95 35.77
N VAL A 39 0.49 -16.60 34.74
CA VAL A 39 1.24 -17.56 33.92
C VAL A 39 2.32 -18.27 34.74
N VAL A 40 3.07 -17.54 35.56
CA VAL A 40 4.13 -18.09 36.42
C VAL A 40 3.54 -19.01 37.48
N CYS A 41 2.49 -18.56 38.18
CA CYS A 41 1.82 -19.37 39.20
C CYS A 41 1.19 -20.64 38.62
N ARG A 42 0.88 -20.67 37.32
CA ARG A 42 0.38 -21.87 36.63
C ARG A 42 1.48 -22.91 36.37
N GLN A 43 2.76 -22.54 36.32
CA GLN A 43 3.84 -23.45 35.92
C GLN A 43 5.14 -23.24 36.72
N VAL A 44 5.46 -24.19 37.60
CA VAL A 44 6.54 -24.11 38.61
C VAL A 44 7.96 -24.23 38.03
N LYS A 45 8.16 -24.89 36.88
CA LYS A 45 9.52 -25.17 36.33
C LYS A 45 9.94 -24.28 35.15
N ARG A 46 9.09 -24.10 34.13
CA ARG A 46 9.32 -23.20 32.98
C ARG A 46 7.97 -22.78 32.38
N PRO A 47 7.59 -21.50 32.42
CA PRO A 47 6.32 -21.04 31.88
C PRO A 47 6.28 -21.14 30.35
N ARG A 48 5.46 -22.06 29.85
CA ARG A 48 5.08 -22.17 28.44
C ARG A 48 3.85 -21.29 28.20
N LEU A 49 4.07 -20.19 27.48
CA LEU A 49 3.01 -19.26 27.08
C LEU A 49 2.16 -19.86 25.97
N ASP A 50 0.87 -20.00 26.24
CA ASP A 50 -0.12 -20.44 25.26
C ASP A 50 -0.43 -19.30 24.28
N MET A 51 -1.08 -19.62 23.16
CA MET A 51 -1.50 -18.66 22.16
C MET A 51 -2.36 -17.53 22.74
N ALA A 52 -3.22 -17.84 23.72
CA ALA A 52 -4.02 -16.85 24.43
C ALA A 52 -3.13 -15.86 25.21
N ASP A 53 -2.16 -16.37 25.97
CA ASP A 53 -1.21 -15.54 26.73
C ASP A 53 -0.40 -14.64 25.80
N ARG A 54 0.07 -15.20 24.67
CA ARG A 54 0.78 -14.43 23.63
C ARG A 54 -0.08 -13.33 23.03
N THR A 55 -1.37 -13.57 22.80
CA THR A 55 -2.29 -12.55 22.28
C THR A 55 -2.57 -11.43 23.29
N ILE A 56 -2.75 -11.78 24.57
CA ILE A 56 -2.98 -10.82 25.65
C ILE A 56 -1.73 -9.97 25.88
N MET A 57 -0.56 -10.62 26.00
CA MET A 57 0.71 -9.93 26.17
C MET A 57 1.06 -9.05 24.95
N ALA A 58 0.83 -9.53 23.72
CA ALA A 58 1.04 -8.71 22.53
C ALA A 58 0.13 -7.47 22.52
N ALA A 59 -1.17 -7.63 22.83
CA ALA A 59 -2.10 -6.51 22.87
C ALA A 59 -1.77 -5.50 24.01
N LEU A 60 -1.43 -5.98 25.20
CA LEU A 60 -1.07 -5.13 26.34
C LEU A 60 0.29 -4.45 26.20
N SER A 61 1.25 -5.06 25.49
CA SER A 61 2.59 -4.47 25.28
C SER A 61 2.56 -3.11 24.58
N HIS A 62 1.48 -2.83 23.84
CA HIS A 62 1.26 -1.55 23.18
C HIS A 62 0.75 -0.45 24.10
N ARG A 63 0.51 -0.72 25.39
CA ARG A 63 0.00 0.27 26.34
C ARG A 63 0.86 0.44 27.58
N VAL A 64 2.04 -0.15 27.54
CA VAL A 64 2.97 -0.21 28.65
C VAL A 64 4.22 0.56 28.25
N SER A 65 4.67 1.45 29.14
CA SER A 65 5.84 2.28 28.92
C SER A 65 7.09 1.43 28.66
N ARG A 66 8.07 1.95 27.91
CA ARG A 66 9.33 1.21 27.67
C ARG A 66 10.08 0.84 28.95
N ALA A 67 9.92 1.62 30.03
CA ALA A 67 10.53 1.32 31.33
C ALA A 67 10.00 0.00 31.91
N ALA A 68 8.70 -0.26 31.76
CA ALA A 68 8.05 -1.47 32.25
C ALA A 68 8.40 -2.73 31.42
N TRP A 69 9.07 -2.58 30.28
CA TRP A 69 9.58 -3.71 29.50
C TRP A 69 10.77 -4.41 30.18
N VAL A 70 11.47 -3.70 31.09
CA VAL A 70 12.63 -4.21 31.84
C VAL A 70 12.23 -5.34 32.80
N GLY A 71 10.99 -5.37 33.28
CA GLY A 71 10.46 -6.39 34.19
C GLY A 71 9.73 -7.55 33.50
N MET A 72 9.69 -7.61 32.17
CA MET A 72 8.92 -8.64 31.47
C MET A 72 9.58 -10.01 31.54
N LEU A 73 8.76 -11.04 31.77
CA LEU A 73 9.16 -12.44 31.70
C LEU A 73 9.63 -12.88 30.29
N VAL A 74 9.32 -12.08 29.27
CA VAL A 74 9.59 -12.36 27.86
C VAL A 74 10.33 -11.20 27.26
N GLN A 75 11.32 -11.49 26.40
CA GLN A 75 12.04 -10.46 25.67
C GLN A 75 11.09 -9.59 24.81
N PRO A 76 11.23 -8.26 24.87
CA PRO A 76 10.62 -7.27 23.98
C PRO A 76 10.43 -7.72 22.53
N GLU A 77 11.50 -8.26 21.94
CA GLU A 77 11.57 -8.66 20.54
C GLU A 77 10.59 -9.80 20.23
N THR A 78 10.40 -10.70 21.18
CA THR A 78 9.52 -11.86 21.05
C THR A 78 8.05 -11.42 21.03
N VAL A 79 7.67 -10.47 21.87
CA VAL A 79 6.32 -9.92 21.94
C VAL A 79 5.99 -9.15 20.65
N LEU A 80 6.93 -8.34 20.16
CA LEU A 80 6.82 -7.68 18.85
C LEU A 80 6.74 -8.68 17.69
N GLY A 81 7.44 -9.82 17.79
CA GLY A 81 7.35 -10.92 16.85
C GLY A 81 5.94 -11.52 16.78
N TRP A 82 5.31 -11.76 17.93
CA TRP A 82 3.92 -12.24 18.01
C TRP A 82 2.94 -11.23 17.44
N HIS A 83 3.12 -9.94 17.76
CA HIS A 83 2.33 -8.86 17.17
C HIS A 83 2.38 -8.88 15.63
N ARG A 84 3.60 -8.89 15.05
CA ARG A 84 3.80 -8.94 13.60
C ARG A 84 3.14 -10.18 12.98
N HIS A 85 3.22 -11.34 13.64
CA HIS A 85 2.60 -12.57 13.17
C HIS A 85 1.07 -12.46 13.14
N LEU A 86 0.46 -11.88 14.18
CA LEU A 86 -0.98 -11.65 14.27
C LEU A 86 -1.47 -10.65 13.21
N VAL A 87 -0.74 -9.55 12.99
CA VAL A 87 -1.02 -8.57 11.92
C VAL A 87 -0.96 -9.23 10.54
N ARG A 88 0.08 -10.02 10.26
CA ARG A 88 0.17 -10.77 8.99
C ARG A 88 -1.03 -11.70 8.80
N ARG A 89 -1.47 -12.41 9.84
CA ARG A 89 -2.64 -13.30 9.76
C ARG A 89 -3.95 -12.56 9.56
N LYS A 90 -4.11 -11.36 10.15
CA LYS A 90 -5.23 -10.47 9.87
C LYS A 90 -5.28 -10.13 8.38
N TRP A 91 -4.15 -9.71 7.81
CA TRP A 91 -4.07 -9.31 6.41
C TRP A 91 -4.17 -10.45 5.41
N THR A 92 -3.66 -11.65 5.71
CA THR A 92 -3.87 -12.82 4.85
C THR A 92 -5.33 -13.25 4.81
N ALA A 93 -6.09 -13.05 5.89
CA ALA A 93 -7.53 -13.30 5.92
C ALA A 93 -8.32 -12.31 5.05
N PHE A 94 -7.90 -11.03 4.99
CA PHE A 94 -8.48 -10.03 4.08
C PHE A 94 -8.09 -10.28 2.61
N GLY A 95 -6.83 -10.68 2.35
CA GLY A 95 -6.33 -10.96 1.00
C GLY A 95 -6.96 -12.18 0.32
N ARG A 96 -7.60 -13.09 1.08
CA ARG A 96 -8.36 -14.23 0.55
C ARG A 96 -9.72 -13.86 -0.03
N ARG A 97 -10.18 -12.61 0.10
CA ARG A 97 -11.42 -12.11 -0.52
C ARG A 97 -11.25 -11.69 -1.99
N ARG A 98 -10.32 -12.31 -2.74
CA ARG A 98 -10.43 -12.22 -4.21
C ARG A 98 -11.56 -13.14 -4.61
N GLY A 99 -12.73 -12.55 -4.88
CA GLY A 99 -13.86 -13.25 -5.48
C GLY A 99 -13.46 -13.93 -6.79
N PRO A 100 -14.38 -14.69 -7.43
CA PRO A 100 -14.13 -15.31 -8.72
C PRO A 100 -13.54 -14.25 -9.66
N GLY A 101 -12.34 -14.52 -10.16
CA GLY A 101 -11.68 -13.62 -11.11
C GLY A 101 -12.59 -13.37 -12.30
N ARG A 102 -12.45 -12.21 -12.96
CA ARG A 102 -13.23 -11.85 -14.16
C ARG A 102 -13.36 -13.07 -15.07
N PRO A 103 -14.59 -13.44 -15.50
CA PRO A 103 -14.80 -14.58 -16.37
C PRO A 103 -13.87 -14.49 -17.58
N ARG A 104 -13.33 -15.64 -17.97
CA ARG A 104 -12.44 -15.71 -19.12
C ARG A 104 -13.21 -15.25 -20.36
N LEU A 105 -12.49 -14.65 -21.31
CA LEU A 105 -13.07 -14.38 -22.63
C LEU A 105 -13.59 -15.70 -23.20
N ASP A 106 -14.69 -15.63 -23.95
CA ASP A 106 -15.25 -16.77 -24.63
C ASP A 106 -14.21 -17.45 -25.54
N PRO A 107 -14.11 -18.80 -25.60
CA PRO A 107 -13.06 -19.48 -26.36
C PRO A 107 -13.03 -19.11 -27.85
N GLU A 108 -14.19 -18.90 -28.47
CA GLU A 108 -14.33 -18.48 -29.87
C GLU A 108 -13.73 -17.07 -30.09
N LEU A 109 -13.98 -16.18 -29.15
CA LEU A 109 -13.39 -14.84 -29.18
C LEU A 109 -11.88 -14.88 -28.93
N GLN A 110 -11.39 -15.84 -28.13
CA GLN A 110 -9.96 -16.03 -27.95
C GLN A 110 -9.28 -16.55 -29.22
N SER A 111 -9.86 -17.52 -29.92
CA SER A 111 -9.31 -18.02 -31.19
C SER A 111 -9.28 -16.91 -32.23
N LEU A 112 -10.37 -16.16 -32.38
CA LEU A 112 -10.44 -15.01 -33.29
C LEU A 112 -9.34 -13.98 -33.00
N ILE A 113 -9.15 -13.59 -31.73
CA ILE A 113 -8.09 -12.65 -31.34
C ILE A 113 -6.70 -13.19 -31.70
N LEU A 114 -6.46 -14.50 -31.52
CA LEU A 114 -5.17 -15.12 -31.78
C LEU A 114 -4.90 -15.27 -33.28
N GLU A 115 -5.90 -15.60 -34.08
CA GLU A 115 -5.81 -15.66 -35.55
C GLU A 115 -5.52 -14.27 -36.13
N MET A 116 -6.33 -13.26 -35.76
CA MET A 116 -6.10 -11.87 -36.21
C MET A 116 -4.70 -11.36 -35.86
N ALA A 117 -4.17 -11.73 -34.69
CA ALA A 117 -2.84 -11.35 -34.26
C ALA A 117 -1.70 -12.09 -34.98
N LYS A 118 -1.93 -13.35 -35.39
CA LYS A 118 -0.96 -14.13 -36.18
C LYS A 118 -0.93 -13.68 -37.64
N ASP A 119 -2.10 -13.42 -38.22
CA ASP A 119 -2.24 -13.00 -39.62
C ASP A 119 -1.74 -11.57 -39.83
N ASN A 120 -1.75 -10.76 -38.76
CA ASN A 120 -1.34 -9.36 -38.82
C ASN A 120 -0.28 -9.02 -37.75
N PRO A 121 1.00 -9.42 -37.93
CA PRO A 121 2.06 -9.21 -36.95
C PRO A 121 2.30 -7.75 -36.54
N ASN A 122 1.91 -6.81 -37.40
CA ASN A 122 2.05 -5.36 -37.17
C ASN A 122 0.89 -4.73 -36.37
N TRP A 123 -0.13 -5.51 -36.01
CA TRP A 123 -1.30 -4.97 -35.30
C TRP A 123 -1.13 -4.97 -33.78
N GLY A 124 -1.17 -3.78 -33.17
CA GLY A 124 -1.20 -3.65 -31.71
C GLY A 124 -2.57 -3.98 -31.10
N CYS A 125 -2.62 -4.21 -29.78
CA CYS A 125 -3.85 -4.58 -29.06
C CYS A 125 -5.01 -3.57 -29.22
N VAL A 126 -4.70 -2.29 -29.44
CA VAL A 126 -5.71 -1.24 -29.68
C VAL A 126 -6.32 -1.37 -31.08
N ARG A 127 -5.51 -1.72 -32.08
CA ARG A 127 -5.99 -1.93 -33.45
C ARG A 127 -6.84 -3.19 -33.53
N ILE A 128 -6.39 -4.30 -32.93
CA ILE A 128 -7.18 -5.54 -32.82
C ILE A 128 -8.52 -5.28 -32.11
N ARG A 129 -8.53 -4.48 -31.03
CA ARG A 129 -9.77 -4.06 -30.38
C ARG A 129 -10.69 -3.29 -31.33
N GLY A 130 -10.15 -2.39 -32.14
CA GLY A 130 -10.93 -1.61 -33.10
C GLY A 130 -11.61 -2.49 -34.15
N GLU A 131 -10.90 -3.49 -34.67
CA GLU A 131 -11.49 -4.44 -35.63
C GLU A 131 -12.53 -5.36 -34.97
N LEU A 132 -12.28 -5.84 -33.74
CA LEU A 132 -13.27 -6.61 -32.99
C LEU A 132 -14.53 -5.80 -32.67
N LEU A 133 -14.39 -4.50 -32.44
CA LEU A 133 -15.52 -3.60 -32.21
C LEU A 133 -16.41 -3.51 -33.46
N LYS A 134 -15.82 -3.50 -34.66
CA LYS A 134 -16.57 -3.51 -35.94
C LYS A 134 -17.33 -4.83 -36.14
N LEU A 135 -16.79 -5.95 -35.63
CA LEU A 135 -17.42 -7.27 -35.64
C LEU A 135 -18.46 -7.46 -34.51
N GLY A 136 -18.73 -6.43 -33.70
CA GLY A 136 -19.70 -6.48 -32.61
C GLY A 136 -19.16 -7.01 -31.27
N HIS A 137 -17.87 -7.32 -31.17
CA HIS A 137 -17.26 -7.85 -29.96
C HIS A 137 -16.67 -6.73 -29.06
N VAL A 138 -17.21 -6.60 -27.85
CA VAL A 138 -16.75 -5.60 -26.87
C VAL A 138 -15.66 -6.19 -25.97
N VAL A 139 -14.39 -5.96 -26.31
CA VAL A 139 -13.23 -6.43 -25.54
C VAL A 139 -12.30 -5.30 -25.14
N SER A 140 -11.82 -5.32 -23.89
CA SER A 140 -10.79 -4.37 -23.43
C SER A 140 -9.42 -4.68 -24.03
N ALA A 141 -8.65 -3.65 -24.41
CA ALA A 141 -7.29 -3.81 -24.92
C ALA A 141 -6.33 -4.52 -23.94
N THR A 142 -6.61 -4.43 -22.63
CA THR A 142 -5.87 -5.14 -21.58
C THR A 142 -6.16 -6.64 -21.56
N ALA A 143 -7.38 -7.06 -21.89
CA ALA A 143 -7.73 -8.48 -22.02
C ALA A 143 -7.03 -9.11 -23.24
N ILE A 144 -7.04 -8.42 -24.39
CA ILE A 144 -6.30 -8.81 -25.59
C ILE A 144 -4.80 -8.93 -25.27
N ARG A 145 -4.21 -7.91 -24.63
CA ARG A 145 -2.80 -7.94 -24.22
C ARG A 145 -2.45 -9.11 -23.31
N LYS A 146 -3.31 -9.44 -22.33
CA LYS A 146 -3.10 -10.60 -21.44
C LYS A 146 -3.16 -11.92 -22.21
N LEU A 147 -4.11 -12.05 -23.14
CA LEU A 147 -4.27 -13.23 -23.99
C LEU A 147 -3.06 -13.44 -24.91
N LEU A 148 -2.60 -12.39 -25.59
CA LEU A 148 -1.41 -12.46 -26.45
C LEU A 148 -0.15 -12.82 -25.67
N ARG A 149 0.06 -12.19 -24.49
CA ARG A 149 1.19 -12.51 -23.60
C ARG A 149 1.17 -13.96 -23.12
N ARG A 150 0.00 -14.49 -22.75
CA ARG A 150 -0.14 -15.89 -22.32
C ARG A 150 0.23 -16.87 -23.44
N ASN A 151 -0.07 -16.50 -24.69
CA ASN A 151 0.24 -17.29 -25.88
C ASN A 151 1.59 -16.91 -26.52
N ARG A 152 2.44 -16.17 -25.81
CA ARG A 152 3.81 -15.77 -26.24
C ARG A 152 3.86 -14.97 -27.55
N ILE A 153 2.76 -14.34 -27.96
CA ILE A 153 2.74 -13.42 -29.11
C ILE A 153 3.30 -12.07 -28.64
N GLY A 154 4.45 -11.69 -29.22
CA GLY A 154 5.15 -10.45 -28.91
C GLY A 154 4.31 -9.22 -29.25
N PRO A 155 4.52 -8.08 -28.57
CA PRO A 155 3.86 -6.84 -28.95
C PRO A 155 4.24 -6.49 -30.40
N ALA A 156 3.24 -6.14 -31.20
CA ALA A 156 3.46 -5.71 -32.58
C ALA A 156 4.54 -4.62 -32.64
N PRO A 157 5.50 -4.73 -33.57
CA PRO A 157 6.56 -3.75 -33.71
C PRO A 157 5.96 -2.47 -34.29
N LEU A 158 5.59 -1.50 -33.46
CA LEU A 158 5.41 -0.14 -33.95
C LEU A 158 5.95 0.92 -32.98
N ARG A 159 7.05 1.53 -33.46
CA ARG A 159 7.23 2.98 -33.63
C ARG A 159 6.64 3.86 -32.52
N SER A 160 7.26 3.88 -31.34
CA SER A 160 7.35 5.15 -30.61
C SER A 160 8.69 5.78 -30.99
N ARG A 161 8.65 6.95 -31.63
CA ARG A 161 9.87 7.69 -32.04
C ARG A 161 10.76 8.08 -30.86
N LEU A 162 10.25 7.99 -29.63
CA LEU A 162 11.00 8.11 -28.40
C LEU A 162 10.77 6.88 -27.54
N SER A 163 11.85 6.24 -27.09
CA SER A 163 11.74 5.24 -26.05
C SER A 163 11.15 5.88 -24.79
N TRP A 164 10.36 5.15 -24.00
CA TRP A 164 9.85 5.63 -22.71
C TRP A 164 10.97 6.18 -21.80
N LYS A 165 12.15 5.58 -21.89
CA LYS A 165 13.36 6.04 -21.19
C LYS A 165 13.83 7.42 -21.66
N THR A 166 13.73 7.70 -22.97
CA THR A 166 14.10 9.00 -23.54
C THR A 166 13.05 10.06 -23.19
N PHE A 167 11.76 9.72 -23.23
CA PHE A 167 10.69 10.60 -22.77
C PHE A 167 10.84 10.97 -21.29
N LEU A 168 11.06 9.98 -20.42
CA LEU A 168 11.30 10.24 -19.00
C LEU A 168 12.55 11.08 -18.77
N ARG A 169 13.66 10.84 -19.49
CA ARG A 169 14.85 11.70 -19.36
C ARG A 169 14.61 13.15 -19.76
N ALA A 170 13.77 13.39 -20.77
CA ALA A 170 13.50 14.74 -21.26
C ALA A 170 12.52 15.51 -20.37
N GLN A 171 11.55 14.83 -19.75
CA GLN A 171 10.42 15.49 -19.08
C GLN A 171 10.36 15.26 -17.56
N ALA A 172 11.07 14.27 -17.00
CA ALA A 172 10.86 13.86 -15.61
C ALA A 172 11.24 14.90 -14.55
N SER A 173 12.08 15.89 -14.87
CA SER A 173 12.42 16.98 -13.94
C SER A 173 11.26 17.95 -13.72
N ALA A 174 10.34 18.03 -14.70
CA ALA A 174 9.13 18.84 -14.61
C ALA A 174 7.92 18.06 -14.06
N ILE A 175 8.10 16.80 -13.65
CA ILE A 175 7.02 15.92 -13.19
C ILE A 175 7.19 15.61 -11.70
N VAL A 176 6.18 15.94 -10.92
CA VAL A 176 6.01 15.50 -9.53
C VAL A 176 4.95 14.39 -9.49
N VAL A 177 5.18 13.39 -8.67
CA VAL A 177 4.30 12.22 -8.52
C VAL A 177 3.83 12.13 -7.07
N THR A 178 2.55 11.80 -6.87
CA THR A 178 1.94 11.68 -5.55
C THR A 178 1.32 10.32 -5.33
N ASP A 179 1.64 9.69 -4.19
CA ASP A 179 1.06 8.40 -3.79
C ASP A 179 0.63 8.42 -2.31
N PHE A 180 -0.38 7.61 -2.01
CA PHE A 180 -0.84 7.37 -0.64
C PHE A 180 -0.36 6.01 -0.13
N LEU A 181 0.42 6.04 0.95
CA LEU A 181 0.79 4.85 1.69
C LEU A 181 -0.06 4.73 2.94
N SER A 182 -0.47 3.51 3.28
CA SER A 182 -1.05 3.22 4.58
C SER A 182 -0.02 2.48 5.42
N VAL A 183 0.31 3.05 6.59
CA VAL A 183 1.16 2.42 7.60
C VAL A 183 0.26 2.07 8.78
N ASP A 184 0.10 0.78 9.04
CA ASP A 184 -0.47 0.35 10.29
C ASP A 184 0.60 0.50 11.37
N THR A 185 0.32 1.33 12.37
CA THR A 185 1.17 1.42 13.55
C THR A 185 1.10 0.11 14.33
N VAL A 186 2.06 -0.05 15.24
CA VAL A 186 2.06 -1.18 16.17
C VAL A 186 0.78 -1.18 17.06
N PHE A 187 0.09 -0.03 17.17
CA PHE A 187 -1.18 0.16 17.86
C PHE A 187 -2.42 -0.09 16.99
N LEU A 188 -2.29 -0.78 15.84
CA LEU A 188 -3.35 -1.01 14.84
C LEU A 188 -4.08 0.24 14.32
N LYS A 189 -3.65 1.44 14.71
CA LYS A 189 -4.07 2.71 14.16
C LYS A 189 -3.46 2.83 12.77
N ARG A 190 -4.33 2.98 11.77
CA ARG A 190 -3.91 3.20 10.39
C ARG A 190 -3.56 4.66 10.22
N LEU A 191 -2.31 4.91 9.89
CA LEU A 191 -1.84 6.21 9.44
C LEU A 191 -1.76 6.19 7.91
N TYR A 192 -2.17 7.29 7.32
CA TYR A 192 -2.05 7.57 5.90
C TYR A 192 -0.92 8.56 5.73
N VAL A 193 0.01 8.22 4.84
CA VAL A 193 1.14 9.04 4.45
C VAL A 193 0.91 9.47 3.01
N ILE A 194 0.86 10.76 2.77
CA ILE A 194 0.94 11.31 1.42
C ILE A 194 2.40 11.63 1.12
N LEU A 195 2.88 11.25 -0.05
CA LEU A 195 4.24 11.47 -0.51
C LEU A 195 4.23 12.19 -1.85
N TYR A 196 4.98 13.27 -1.95
CA TYR A 196 5.25 13.97 -3.21
C TYR A 196 6.71 13.78 -3.58
N MET A 197 6.98 13.30 -4.78
CA MET A 197 8.33 13.01 -5.24
C MET A 197 8.59 13.53 -6.64
N GLU A 198 9.79 14.06 -6.86
CA GLU A 198 10.28 14.42 -8.18
C GLU A 198 10.58 13.14 -8.98
N LEU A 199 10.09 13.07 -10.22
CA LEU A 199 10.22 11.85 -11.00
C LEU A 199 11.65 11.61 -11.51
N ALA A 200 12.39 12.66 -11.85
CA ALA A 200 13.75 12.55 -12.39
C ALA A 200 14.75 12.01 -11.37
N THR A 201 14.80 12.63 -10.19
CA THR A 201 15.76 12.28 -9.13
C THR A 201 15.24 11.22 -8.18
N ARG A 202 13.92 10.95 -8.18
CA ARG A 202 13.22 10.16 -7.17
C ARG A 202 13.35 10.71 -5.76
N ARG A 203 13.69 12.01 -5.63
CA ARG A 203 13.75 12.71 -4.35
C ARG A 203 12.33 12.96 -3.86
N VAL A 204 12.09 12.65 -2.58
CA VAL A 204 10.86 13.07 -1.90
C VAL A 204 11.00 14.56 -1.58
N ILE A 205 10.05 15.35 -2.06
CA ILE A 205 9.99 16.80 -1.87
C ILE A 205 9.22 17.08 -0.57
N TRP A 206 8.03 16.50 -0.43
CA TRP A 206 7.18 16.70 0.74
C TRP A 206 6.52 15.39 1.15
N PHE A 207 6.29 15.23 2.45
CA PHE A 207 5.45 14.15 2.97
C PHE A 207 4.69 14.60 4.20
N ALA A 208 3.52 14.04 4.42
CA ALA A 208 2.73 14.30 5.61
C ALA A 208 1.98 13.05 6.06
N VAL A 209 1.76 12.95 7.37
CA VAL A 209 1.14 11.79 8.01
C VAL A 209 -0.13 12.23 8.74
N THR A 210 -1.22 11.48 8.56
CA THR A 210 -2.49 11.71 9.26
C THR A 210 -3.19 10.40 9.57
N ASP A 211 -4.02 10.37 10.60
CA ASP A 211 -4.95 9.26 10.84
C ASP A 211 -6.31 9.45 10.14
N ARG A 212 -6.55 10.65 9.58
CA ARG A 212 -7.78 11.05 8.90
C ARG A 212 -7.45 11.87 7.63
N PRO A 213 -7.23 11.19 6.48
CA PRO A 213 -6.98 11.87 5.22
C PRO A 213 -8.31 12.27 4.57
N ASP A 214 -8.81 13.45 4.94
CA ASP A 214 -9.93 14.08 4.25
C ASP A 214 -9.45 15.06 3.17
N ALA A 215 -10.37 15.49 2.30
CA ALA A 215 -10.04 16.38 1.18
C ALA A 215 -9.50 17.74 1.64
N PHE A 216 -9.89 18.23 2.82
CA PHE A 216 -9.39 19.49 3.36
C PHE A 216 -7.93 19.37 3.74
N TRP A 217 -7.57 18.31 4.47
CA TRP A 217 -6.20 17.99 4.83
C TRP A 217 -5.33 17.81 3.58
N VAL A 218 -5.80 17.08 2.56
CA VAL A 218 -5.05 16.90 1.30
C VAL A 218 -4.84 18.23 0.57
N SER A 219 -5.86 19.09 0.53
CA SER A 219 -5.75 20.44 -0.05
C SER A 219 -4.72 21.29 0.71
N GLN A 220 -4.64 21.15 2.04
CA GLN A 220 -3.61 21.83 2.82
C GLN A 220 -2.21 21.29 2.52
N GLN A 221 -2.06 19.98 2.34
CA GLN A 221 -0.76 19.41 1.93
C GLN A 221 -0.35 19.84 0.52
N ALA A 222 -1.31 20.05 -0.39
CA ALA A 222 -1.04 20.62 -1.71
C ALA A 222 -0.45 22.04 -1.61
N ARG A 223 -1.00 22.90 -0.73
CA ARG A 223 -0.44 24.24 -0.48
C ARG A 223 0.96 24.19 0.09
N ASN A 224 1.17 23.33 1.10
CA ASN A 224 2.49 23.14 1.71
C ASN A 224 3.52 22.66 0.67
N LEU A 225 3.13 21.76 -0.24
CA LEU A 225 4.00 21.34 -1.34
C LEU A 225 4.33 22.52 -2.27
N CYS A 226 3.36 23.34 -2.68
CA CYS A 226 3.62 24.46 -3.59
C CYS A 226 4.62 25.46 -2.97
N TRP A 227 4.50 25.71 -1.66
CA TRP A 227 5.49 26.49 -0.92
C TRP A 227 6.88 25.83 -0.98
N GLU A 228 6.99 24.54 -0.66
CA GLU A 228 8.25 23.80 -0.68
C GLU A 228 8.88 23.75 -2.09
N LEU A 229 8.07 23.61 -3.15
CA LEU A 229 8.53 23.64 -4.53
C LEU A 229 9.17 24.98 -4.89
N SER A 230 8.60 26.09 -4.40
CA SER A 230 9.16 27.43 -4.57
C SER A 230 10.48 27.59 -3.81
N GLU A 231 10.57 27.11 -2.57
CA GLU A 231 11.80 27.19 -1.77
C GLU A 231 12.95 26.34 -2.32
N VAL A 232 12.65 25.11 -2.77
CA VAL A 232 13.65 24.19 -3.32
C VAL A 232 13.99 24.51 -4.78
N GLY A 233 13.20 25.38 -5.44
CA GLY A 233 13.42 25.83 -6.81
C GLY A 233 13.10 24.76 -7.87
N VAL A 234 12.13 23.89 -7.59
CA VAL A 234 11.70 22.84 -8.54
C VAL A 234 10.61 23.39 -9.46
N ASP A 235 10.92 23.58 -10.75
CA ASP A 235 9.95 23.99 -11.80
C ASP A 235 9.05 22.79 -12.20
N ALA A 236 8.15 22.40 -11.30
CA ALA A 236 7.16 21.37 -11.55
C ALA A 236 6.07 21.91 -12.47
N ARG A 237 5.84 21.25 -13.61
CA ARG A 237 4.75 21.59 -14.54
C ARG A 237 3.60 20.61 -14.49
N PHE A 238 3.88 19.37 -14.09
CA PHE A 238 2.90 18.30 -14.06
C PHE A 238 2.90 17.61 -12.70
N LEU A 239 1.72 17.40 -12.15
CA LEU A 239 1.48 16.53 -11.01
C LEU A 239 0.76 15.27 -11.47
N VAL A 240 1.30 14.10 -11.14
CA VAL A 240 0.66 12.81 -11.43
C VAL A 240 0.22 12.15 -10.14
N HIS A 241 -1.08 11.89 -10.00
CA HIS A 241 -1.62 11.11 -8.87
C HIS A 241 -2.71 10.13 -9.34
N ASP A 242 -3.07 9.18 -8.48
CA ASP A 242 -4.16 8.25 -8.77
C ASP A 242 -5.54 8.84 -8.43
N HIS A 243 -6.60 8.22 -8.95
CA HIS A 243 -7.98 8.68 -8.72
C HIS A 243 -8.51 8.30 -7.32
N ASP A 244 -7.66 8.32 -6.28
CA ASP A 244 -8.12 8.08 -4.91
C ASP A 244 -9.10 9.21 -4.52
N ALA A 245 -10.28 8.83 -4.02
CA ALA A 245 -11.34 9.77 -3.62
C ALA A 245 -10.87 10.78 -2.56
N LYS A 246 -9.77 10.48 -1.84
CA LYS A 246 -9.15 11.36 -0.86
C LYS A 246 -8.56 12.65 -1.46
N TYR A 247 -8.17 12.64 -2.73
CA TYR A 247 -7.61 13.84 -3.36
C TYR A 247 -8.63 14.98 -3.46
N GLY A 248 -9.93 14.67 -3.60
CA GLY A 248 -11.00 15.66 -3.71
C GLY A 248 -10.77 16.68 -4.84
N GLY A 249 -11.76 17.52 -5.16
CA GLY A 249 -11.56 18.58 -6.15
C GLY A 249 -10.68 19.74 -5.65
N GLY A 250 -10.52 19.87 -4.32
CA GLY A 250 -9.87 21.03 -3.71
C GLY A 250 -8.35 21.08 -3.89
N SER A 251 -7.68 19.91 -3.90
CA SER A 251 -6.22 19.87 -4.07
C SER A 251 -5.80 20.16 -5.52
N ASP A 252 -6.55 19.64 -6.50
CA ASP A 252 -6.34 19.93 -7.92
C ASP A 252 -6.43 21.43 -8.23
N LEU A 253 -7.36 22.14 -7.57
CA LEU A 253 -7.52 23.59 -7.75
C LEU A 253 -6.30 24.37 -7.24
N VAL A 254 -5.68 23.93 -6.14
CA VAL A 254 -4.47 24.57 -5.60
C VAL A 254 -3.33 24.45 -6.62
N PHE A 255 -3.10 23.26 -7.16
CA PHE A 255 -2.04 23.04 -8.15
C PHE A 255 -2.27 23.83 -9.43
N ARG A 256 -3.52 23.87 -9.93
CA ARG A 256 -3.87 24.66 -11.12
C ARG A 256 -3.68 26.16 -10.91
N ALA A 257 -3.95 26.67 -9.72
CA ALA A 257 -3.73 28.09 -9.40
C ALA A 257 -2.24 28.47 -9.47
N GLU A 258 -1.35 27.52 -9.12
CA GLU A 258 0.11 27.66 -9.21
C GLU A 258 0.66 27.28 -10.61
N GLY A 259 -0.21 27.06 -11.60
CA GLY A 259 0.20 26.70 -12.97
C GLY A 259 0.65 25.26 -13.18
N ILE A 260 0.43 24.38 -12.20
CA ILE A 260 0.77 22.95 -12.26
C ILE A 260 -0.43 22.17 -12.84
N GLU A 261 -0.20 21.47 -13.95
CA GLU A 261 -1.21 20.64 -14.58
C GLU A 261 -1.35 19.29 -13.86
N VAL A 262 -2.56 18.96 -13.43
CA VAL A 262 -2.85 17.73 -12.70
C VAL A 262 -3.33 16.63 -13.65
N ILE A 263 -2.58 15.52 -13.70
CA ILE A 263 -2.82 14.37 -14.55
C ILE A 263 -3.21 13.15 -13.68
N GLY A 264 -4.47 12.74 -13.80
CA GLY A 264 -4.97 11.51 -13.19
C GLY A 264 -4.47 10.26 -13.93
N THR A 265 -4.01 9.26 -13.21
CA THR A 265 -3.66 7.97 -13.81
C THR A 265 -4.88 7.22 -14.38
N PRO A 266 -4.79 6.53 -15.54
CA PRO A 266 -5.96 5.85 -16.11
C PRO A 266 -6.64 4.89 -15.13
N ILE A 267 -7.96 5.03 -14.96
CA ILE A 267 -8.78 4.20 -14.08
C ILE A 267 -8.55 2.71 -14.37
N ALA A 268 -8.25 1.93 -13.33
CA ALA A 268 -7.96 0.48 -13.39
C ALA A 268 -6.71 0.06 -14.20
N ALA A 269 -5.70 0.94 -14.32
CA ALA A 269 -4.35 0.57 -14.75
C ALA A 269 -3.39 0.62 -13.54
N PRO A 270 -2.99 -0.50 -12.92
CA PRO A 270 -2.10 -0.50 -11.76
C PRO A 270 -0.61 -0.25 -12.09
N ARG A 271 -0.27 0.24 -13.30
CA ARG A 271 1.11 0.49 -13.75
C ARG A 271 1.33 1.71 -14.69
N PRO A 272 0.86 2.92 -14.34
CA PRO A 272 1.41 4.16 -14.91
C PRO A 272 2.39 4.83 -13.93
N MET A 273 2.25 4.56 -12.62
CA MET A 273 3.19 5.02 -11.60
C MET A 273 4.51 4.24 -11.72
N PRO A 274 5.65 4.89 -11.95
CA PRO A 274 6.94 4.27 -11.76
C PRO A 274 7.13 4.10 -10.26
N THR A 275 6.58 3.02 -9.72
CA THR A 275 6.67 2.66 -8.30
C THR A 275 8.08 2.93 -7.76
N SER A 276 8.16 3.64 -6.62
CA SER A 276 9.39 3.88 -5.84
C SER A 276 10.08 2.59 -5.37
N SER A 277 9.50 1.42 -5.65
CA SER A 277 10.07 0.11 -5.39
C SER A 277 11.15 -0.30 -6.39
N GLY A 278 12.10 0.60 -6.62
CA GLY A 278 13.51 0.24 -6.75
C GLY A 278 14.16 0.27 -5.38
N ARG A 279 13.86 -0.73 -4.53
CA ARG A 279 14.66 -1.07 -3.34
C ARG A 279 14.72 0.01 -2.23
N LEU A 280 13.58 0.33 -1.60
CA LEU A 280 13.58 0.77 -0.19
C LEU A 280 13.55 -0.49 0.70
N VAL A 281 14.75 -0.88 1.11
CA VAL A 281 15.06 -1.96 2.03
C VAL A 281 14.26 -1.75 3.32
N ARG A 282 13.50 -2.78 3.73
CA ARG A 282 13.01 -2.89 5.11
C ARG A 282 14.23 -3.14 6.00
N PRO A 283 14.54 -2.30 7.01
CA PRO A 283 15.62 -2.60 7.94
C PRO A 283 15.17 -3.73 8.88
N GLY A 284 16.01 -4.76 8.99
CA GLY A 284 15.94 -5.77 10.05
C GLY A 284 15.69 -7.21 9.60
N ALA A 285 16.72 -7.84 9.04
CA ALA A 285 17.07 -9.25 9.32
C ALA A 285 18.53 -9.48 8.89
N SER A 286 19.40 -9.44 9.89
CA SER A 286 20.82 -9.84 9.86
C SER A 286 20.99 -11.32 9.52
N ALA A 287 22.01 -11.59 8.70
CA ALA A 287 23.05 -12.63 8.81
C ALA A 287 22.71 -14.11 9.12
N TRP A 288 23.64 -14.98 8.67
CA TRP A 288 23.83 -16.43 8.92
C TRP A 288 23.06 -17.35 7.96
N THR A 289 23.62 -18.34 7.25
CA THR A 289 24.94 -19.02 7.11
C THR A 289 24.90 -19.70 5.71
N GLY A 290 25.97 -19.91 4.94
CA GLY A 290 27.21 -20.62 5.26
C GLY A 290 27.15 -22.04 4.68
N SER A 291 27.71 -22.22 3.47
CA SER A 291 28.35 -23.42 2.87
C SER A 291 28.65 -23.11 1.40
#